data_AF-A0AA87NPM8-F1
#
_entry.id   AF-A0AA87NPM8-F1
#
_cell.length_a   1.000
_cell.length_b   1.000
_cell.length_c   1.000
_cell.angle_alpha   90.00
_cell.angle_beta   90.00
_cell.angle_gamma   90.00
#
_symmetry.space_group_name_H-M   'P 1'
#
loop_
_entity.id
_entity.type
_entity.pdbx_description
1 polymer ?
#
loop_
_entity_poly.entity_id
_entity_poly.type
_entity_poly.pdbx_seq_one_letter_code
_entity_poly.pdbx_strand_id
1 'polypeptide(L)'
;MLTLKELIKNQKNCNESFFAEVSDKLWGIGEIEKIKNQTDEDLFLFHIAVNIIGNWKGDGWWEFICNYPQLIRYVPDTLAALKLSDIKTAFENVIKCFPENTVFEYSSTYVDTVNFLQNVRFRISDTYLNSISADKRKEMSEALHKSIDDLESLTDKRWAYDAKDDGWSDVINFIGEKE
;
A
#
# COMPACT_ATOMS: atom_id res chain seq x y z
N MET A 1 16.91 -3.81 -18.23
CA MET A 1 16.41 -3.55 -16.87
C MET A 1 16.42 -2.05 -16.70
N LEU A 2 15.25 -1.44 -16.50
CA LEU A 2 15.13 0.00 -16.25
C LEU A 2 15.63 0.31 -14.84
N THR A 3 16.34 1.42 -14.66
CA THR A 3 16.89 1.80 -13.35
C THR A 3 16.36 3.13 -12.86
N LEU A 4 16.28 3.31 -11.54
CA LEU A 4 15.86 4.57 -10.95
C LEU A 4 16.84 5.69 -11.32
N LYS A 5 18.14 5.39 -11.31
CA LYS A 5 19.21 6.35 -11.66
C LYS A 5 19.07 6.91 -13.06
N GLU A 6 18.65 6.09 -14.04
CA GLU A 6 18.42 6.57 -15.41
C GLU A 6 17.24 7.52 -15.49
N LEU A 7 16.18 7.28 -14.71
CA LEU A 7 14.94 8.07 -14.75
C LEU A 7 15.04 9.41 -14.02
N ILE A 8 15.85 9.48 -12.95
CA ILE A 8 16.07 10.72 -12.20
C ILE A 8 17.24 11.55 -12.74
N LYS A 9 17.99 11.03 -13.73
CA LYS A 9 19.17 11.70 -14.26
C LYS A 9 18.83 13.07 -14.84
N ASN A 10 19.43 14.12 -14.28
CA ASN A 10 19.18 15.54 -14.60
C ASN A 10 17.77 16.05 -14.24
N GLN A 11 16.99 15.31 -13.46
CA GLN A 11 15.71 15.78 -12.96
C GLN A 11 15.94 16.83 -11.87
N LYS A 12 15.43 18.05 -12.10
CA LYS A 12 15.59 19.17 -11.14
C LYS A 12 14.41 19.32 -10.19
N ASN A 13 13.26 18.78 -10.54
CA ASN A 13 12.02 18.91 -9.80
C ASN A 13 11.45 17.51 -9.50
N CYS A 14 11.67 17.03 -8.28
CA CYS A 14 11.07 15.81 -7.76
C CYS A 14 9.80 16.19 -6.99
N ASN A 15 8.65 16.11 -7.64
CA ASN A 15 7.34 16.43 -7.08
C ASN A 15 6.30 15.38 -7.49
N GLU A 16 5.09 15.49 -6.96
CA GLU A 16 3.99 14.55 -7.20
C GLU A 16 3.76 14.25 -8.69
N SER A 17 3.70 15.29 -9.53
CA SER A 17 3.46 15.13 -10.97
C SER A 17 4.55 14.31 -11.64
N PHE A 18 5.83 14.54 -11.29
CA PHE A 18 6.93 13.73 -11.80
C PHE A 18 6.83 12.28 -11.32
N PHE A 19 6.53 12.07 -10.03
CA PHE A 19 6.41 10.72 -9.47
C PHE A 19 5.28 9.93 -10.13
N ALA A 20 4.12 10.54 -10.30
CA ALA A 20 2.98 9.96 -11.01
C ALA A 20 3.34 9.63 -12.46
N GLU A 21 3.98 10.55 -13.20
CA GLU A 21 4.36 10.30 -14.59
C GLU A 21 5.32 9.10 -14.74
N VAL A 22 6.29 8.95 -13.84
CA VAL A 22 7.19 7.80 -13.84
C VAL A 22 6.42 6.52 -13.52
N SER A 23 5.56 6.55 -12.51
CA SER A 23 4.74 5.40 -12.10
C SER A 23 3.79 4.94 -13.22
N ASP A 24 3.15 5.87 -13.91
CA ASP A 24 2.25 5.60 -15.04
C ASP A 24 2.97 4.91 -16.20
N LYS A 25 4.21 5.33 -16.50
CA LYS A 25 5.05 4.65 -17.50
C LYS A 25 5.35 3.20 -17.12
N LEU A 26 5.57 2.93 -15.84
CA LEU A 26 5.80 1.58 -15.34
C LEU A 26 4.52 0.74 -15.41
N TRP A 27 3.36 1.31 -15.07
CA TRP A 27 2.08 0.65 -15.29
C TRP A 27 1.82 0.30 -16.76
N GLY A 28 2.37 1.09 -17.69
CA GLY A 28 2.38 0.77 -19.13
C GLY A 28 3.15 -0.49 -19.52
N ILE A 29 4.03 -1.02 -18.67
CA ILE A 29 4.76 -2.28 -18.91
C ILE A 29 3.82 -3.48 -18.75
N GLY A 30 2.91 -3.44 -17.78
CA GLY A 30 1.94 -4.49 -17.47
C GLY A 30 1.71 -4.68 -15.98
N GLU A 31 1.34 -5.91 -15.58
CA GLU A 31 1.07 -6.27 -14.19
C GLU A 31 2.32 -6.17 -13.29
N ILE A 32 2.10 -6.10 -11.98
CA ILE A 32 3.15 -5.78 -11.00
C ILE A 32 4.36 -6.73 -11.05
N GLU A 33 4.15 -8.03 -11.25
CA GLU A 33 5.24 -9.01 -11.38
C GLU A 33 6.05 -8.78 -12.66
N LYS A 34 5.42 -8.31 -13.74
CA LYS A 34 6.13 -7.96 -14.98
C LYS A 34 6.97 -6.70 -14.80
N ILE A 35 6.46 -5.71 -14.06
CA ILE A 35 7.22 -4.50 -13.69
C ILE A 35 8.44 -4.90 -12.87
N LYS A 36 8.25 -5.67 -11.78
CA LYS A 36 9.33 -6.16 -10.91
C LYS A 36 10.46 -6.86 -11.68
N ASN A 37 10.11 -7.67 -12.68
CA ASN A 37 11.08 -8.40 -13.49
C ASN A 37 11.82 -7.53 -14.53
N GLN A 38 11.34 -6.32 -14.82
CA GLN A 38 11.93 -5.42 -15.82
C GLN A 38 12.63 -4.21 -15.23
N THR A 39 12.44 -3.93 -13.94
CA THR A 39 13.08 -2.85 -13.19
C THR A 39 14.19 -3.37 -12.29
N ASP A 40 15.12 -2.50 -11.90
CA ASP A 40 15.95 -2.78 -10.73
C ASP A 40 15.11 -2.66 -9.44
N GLU A 41 15.70 -3.10 -8.32
CA GLU A 41 15.05 -3.07 -7.01
C GLU A 41 14.69 -1.65 -6.58
N ASP A 42 15.60 -0.68 -6.77
CA ASP A 42 15.36 0.71 -6.39
C ASP A 42 14.18 1.34 -7.15
N LEU A 43 14.07 1.09 -8.46
CA LEU A 43 12.95 1.58 -9.25
C LEU A 43 11.64 0.88 -8.91
N PHE A 44 11.70 -0.42 -8.60
CA PHE A 44 10.52 -1.16 -8.16
C PHE A 44 10.01 -0.60 -6.82
N LEU A 45 10.88 -0.43 -5.83
CA LEU A 45 10.51 0.12 -4.52
C LEU A 45 10.02 1.56 -4.64
N PHE A 46 10.65 2.39 -5.48
CA PHE A 46 10.14 3.72 -5.82
C PHE A 46 8.70 3.64 -6.36
N HIS A 47 8.44 2.76 -7.33
CA HIS A 47 7.12 2.60 -7.92
C HIS A 47 6.07 2.20 -6.88
N ILE A 48 6.41 1.25 -5.99
CA ILE A 48 5.51 0.85 -4.90
C ILE A 48 5.28 2.03 -3.94
N ALA A 49 6.31 2.78 -3.57
CA ALA A 49 6.19 3.93 -2.68
C ALA A 49 5.26 5.00 -3.24
N VAL A 50 5.37 5.31 -4.54
CA VAL A 50 4.49 6.26 -5.22
C VAL A 50 3.04 5.79 -5.20
N ASN A 51 2.79 4.50 -5.44
CA ASN A 51 1.44 3.96 -5.39
C ASN A 51 0.87 3.93 -3.96
N ILE A 52 1.68 3.62 -2.94
CA ILE A 52 1.22 3.65 -1.54
C ILE A 52 0.79 5.07 -1.17
N ILE A 53 1.70 6.04 -1.31
CA ILE A 53 1.48 7.41 -0.82
C ILE A 53 0.40 8.11 -1.65
N GLY A 54 0.44 7.96 -2.98
CA GLY A 54 -0.53 8.60 -3.87
C GLY A 54 -1.96 8.10 -3.64
N ASN A 55 -2.17 6.78 -3.48
CA ASN A 55 -3.50 6.24 -3.22
C ASN A 55 -3.96 6.50 -1.78
N TRP A 56 -3.05 6.42 -0.80
CA TRP A 56 -3.36 6.80 0.57
C TRP A 56 -3.83 8.27 0.66
N LYS A 57 -3.18 9.19 -0.07
CA LYS A 57 -3.60 10.61 -0.14
C LYS A 57 -5.00 10.80 -0.70
N GLY A 58 -5.46 9.89 -1.56
CA GLY A 58 -6.81 9.92 -2.12
C GLY A 58 -7.86 9.49 -1.10
N ASP A 59 -7.71 8.26 -0.59
CA ASP A 59 -8.79 7.57 0.11
C ASP A 59 -8.36 6.81 1.39
N GLY A 60 -7.08 6.92 1.79
CA GLY A 60 -6.54 6.28 2.99
C GLY A 60 -6.14 4.81 2.80
N TRP A 61 -5.70 4.19 3.88
CA TRP A 61 -5.15 2.83 3.90
C TRP A 61 -6.18 1.76 3.64
N TRP A 62 -7.40 1.91 4.17
CA TRP A 62 -8.44 0.90 3.96
C TRP A 62 -8.77 0.76 2.47
N GLU A 63 -8.98 1.88 1.78
CA GLU A 63 -9.25 1.89 0.35
C GLU A 63 -8.04 1.44 -0.47
N PHE A 64 -6.82 1.79 -0.05
CA PHE A 64 -5.61 1.23 -0.66
C PHE A 64 -5.59 -0.31 -0.55
N ILE A 65 -5.92 -0.86 0.61
CA ILE A 65 -5.90 -2.31 0.82
C ILE A 65 -6.99 -3.00 0.00
N CYS A 66 -8.19 -2.44 -0.05
CA CYS A 66 -9.30 -2.99 -0.83
C CYS A 66 -9.02 -3.01 -2.34
N ASN A 67 -8.40 -1.94 -2.85
CA ASN A 67 -8.28 -1.69 -4.29
C ASN A 67 -6.88 -1.99 -4.86
N TYR A 68 -5.90 -2.35 -4.04
CA TYR A 68 -4.57 -2.72 -4.53
C TYR A 68 -4.01 -3.98 -3.85
N PRO A 69 -4.77 -5.09 -3.80
CA PRO A 69 -4.32 -6.32 -3.16
C PRO A 69 -2.97 -6.83 -3.68
N GLN A 70 -2.73 -6.69 -4.99
CA GLN A 70 -1.48 -7.09 -5.63
C GLN A 70 -0.24 -6.34 -5.11
N LEU A 71 -0.42 -5.16 -4.51
CA LEU A 71 0.68 -4.35 -3.97
C LEU A 71 1.02 -4.70 -2.52
N ILE A 72 0.09 -5.30 -1.78
CA ILE A 72 0.19 -5.53 -0.32
C ILE A 72 1.46 -6.26 0.08
N ARG A 73 1.86 -7.28 -0.71
CA ARG A 73 3.06 -8.07 -0.43
C ARG A 73 4.37 -7.29 -0.49
N TYR A 74 4.39 -6.11 -1.12
CA TYR A 74 5.59 -5.29 -1.28
C TYR A 74 5.62 -4.08 -0.33
N VAL A 75 4.52 -3.80 0.38
CA VAL A 75 4.42 -2.65 1.28
C VAL A 75 5.46 -2.72 2.41
N PRO A 76 5.65 -3.85 3.12
CA PRO A 76 6.60 -3.88 4.25
C PRO A 76 8.04 -3.58 3.84
N ASP A 77 8.51 -4.14 2.72
CA ASP A 77 9.87 -3.93 2.21
C ASP A 77 10.05 -2.49 1.71
N THR A 78 9.01 -1.92 1.09
CA THR A 78 9.02 -0.53 0.65
C THR A 78 9.07 0.44 1.83
N LEU A 79 8.26 0.23 2.86
CA LEU A 79 8.30 1.04 4.08
C LEU A 79 9.65 0.91 4.80
N ALA A 80 10.26 -0.27 4.79
CA ALA A 80 11.62 -0.46 5.31
C ALA A 80 12.66 0.34 4.51
N ALA A 81 12.58 0.33 3.18
CA ALA A 81 13.46 1.09 2.30
C ALA A 81 13.32 2.61 2.49
N LEU A 82 12.11 3.09 2.79
CA LEU A 82 11.82 4.47 3.18
C LEU A 82 12.22 4.80 4.64
N LYS A 83 12.74 3.82 5.41
CA LYS A 83 13.10 3.95 6.84
C LYS A 83 11.90 4.26 7.76
N LEU A 84 10.70 3.82 7.38
CA LEU A 84 9.43 4.04 8.10
C LEU A 84 9.05 2.83 8.95
N SER A 85 9.90 2.49 9.92
CA SER A 85 9.72 1.28 10.75
C SER A 85 8.45 1.28 11.61
N ASP A 86 7.98 2.46 12.04
CA ASP A 86 6.74 2.67 12.78
C ASP A 86 5.52 2.35 11.91
N ILE A 87 5.44 2.95 10.72
CA ILE A 87 4.37 2.70 9.75
C ILE A 87 4.40 1.25 9.27
N LYS A 88 5.58 0.68 9.00
CA LYS A 88 5.72 -0.74 8.64
C LYS A 88 5.09 -1.65 9.69
N THR A 89 5.42 -1.44 10.95
CA THR A 89 4.91 -2.25 12.06
C THR A 89 3.39 -2.11 12.19
N ALA A 90 2.87 -0.89 12.06
CA ALA A 90 1.43 -0.64 12.10
C ALA A 90 0.70 -1.30 10.92
N PHE A 91 1.25 -1.21 9.71
CA PHE A 91 0.73 -1.89 8.52
C PHE A 91 0.71 -3.42 8.69
N GLU A 92 1.79 -4.02 9.20
CA GLU A 92 1.83 -5.45 9.48
C GLU A 92 0.80 -5.88 10.52
N ASN A 93 0.45 -5.01 11.48
CA ASN A 93 -0.62 -5.28 12.44
C ASN A 93 -2.01 -5.27 11.78
N VAL A 94 -2.25 -4.38 10.81
CA VAL A 94 -3.45 -4.42 9.96
C VAL A 94 -3.54 -5.75 9.20
N ILE A 95 -2.44 -6.19 8.57
CA ILE A 95 -2.42 -7.45 7.83
C ILE A 95 -2.68 -8.66 8.74
N LYS A 96 -2.23 -8.65 9.99
CA LYS A 96 -2.53 -9.71 10.97
C LYS A 96 -4.01 -9.80 11.35
N CYS A 97 -4.83 -8.77 11.07
CA CYS A 97 -6.27 -8.84 11.29
C CYS A 97 -7.00 -9.66 10.21
N PHE A 98 -6.35 -9.91 9.07
CA PHE A 98 -6.94 -10.71 8.00
C PHE A 98 -6.98 -12.20 8.36
N PRO A 99 -7.97 -12.96 7.87
CA PRO A 99 -7.97 -14.42 7.96
C PRO A 99 -6.65 -15.02 7.43
N GLU A 100 -6.13 -16.05 8.10
CA GLU A 100 -4.81 -16.63 7.79
C GLU A 100 -4.67 -17.13 6.34
N ASN A 101 -5.77 -17.55 5.71
CA ASN A 101 -5.80 -18.04 4.33
C ASN A 101 -6.03 -16.92 3.29
N THR A 102 -5.92 -15.65 3.68
CA THR A 102 -6.13 -14.53 2.77
C THR A 102 -5.05 -14.54 1.67
N VAL A 103 -5.50 -14.60 0.43
CA VAL A 103 -4.69 -14.33 -0.75
C VAL A 103 -4.96 -12.91 -1.20
N PHE A 104 -3.94 -12.05 -1.17
CA PHE A 104 -4.03 -10.66 -1.58
C PHE A 104 -3.93 -10.53 -3.10
N GLU A 105 -4.99 -10.96 -3.79
CA GLU A 105 -5.14 -10.85 -5.24
C GLU A 105 -6.61 -10.58 -5.58
N TYR A 106 -6.85 -9.89 -6.69
CA TYR A 106 -8.21 -9.59 -7.15
C TYR A 106 -8.99 -10.87 -7.45
N SER A 107 -9.97 -11.15 -6.61
CA SER A 107 -10.85 -12.31 -6.72
C SER A 107 -12.16 -12.05 -5.99
N SER A 108 -13.21 -12.82 -6.31
CA SER A 108 -14.46 -12.78 -5.54
C SER A 108 -14.25 -13.13 -4.06
N THR A 109 -13.32 -14.04 -3.77
CA THR A 109 -12.94 -14.41 -2.40
C THR A 109 -12.31 -13.23 -1.66
N TYR A 110 -11.44 -12.46 -2.33
CA TYR A 110 -10.85 -11.27 -1.70
C TYR A 110 -11.89 -10.19 -1.41
N VAL A 111 -12.85 -9.98 -2.32
CA VAL A 111 -14.00 -9.08 -2.09
C VAL A 111 -14.80 -9.54 -0.87
N ASP A 112 -15.05 -10.84 -0.74
CA ASP A 112 -15.73 -11.39 0.45
C ASP A 112 -14.91 -11.21 1.72
N THR A 113 -13.57 -11.36 1.68
CA THR A 113 -12.68 -11.10 2.82
C THR A 113 -12.74 -9.64 3.27
N VAL A 114 -12.69 -8.71 2.33
CA VAL A 114 -12.84 -7.27 2.59
C VAL A 114 -14.21 -6.99 3.23
N ASN A 115 -15.29 -7.48 2.63
CA ASN A 115 -16.64 -7.32 3.17
C ASN A 115 -16.82 -7.96 4.55
N PHE A 116 -16.17 -9.10 4.78
CA PHE A 116 -16.18 -9.81 6.06
C PHE A 116 -15.62 -8.92 7.18
N LEU A 117 -14.49 -8.26 6.93
CA LEU A 117 -13.80 -7.42 7.91
C LEU A 117 -14.40 -6.01 8.04
N GLN A 118 -14.88 -5.42 6.94
CA GLN A 118 -15.35 -4.02 6.93
C GLN A 118 -16.64 -3.82 7.73
N ASN A 119 -17.61 -4.73 7.58
CA ASN A 119 -18.89 -4.58 8.22
C ASN A 119 -19.57 -5.92 8.41
N VAL A 120 -19.90 -6.26 9.65
CA VAL A 120 -20.58 -7.52 10.00
C VAL A 120 -21.93 -7.72 9.31
N ARG A 121 -22.53 -6.65 8.77
CA ARG A 121 -23.81 -6.69 8.04
C ARG A 121 -23.67 -7.05 6.56
N PHE A 122 -22.45 -6.97 6.00
CA PHE A 122 -22.23 -7.31 4.60
C PHE A 122 -22.38 -8.82 4.39
N ARG A 123 -23.08 -9.16 3.31
CA ARG A 123 -23.24 -10.54 2.86
C ARG A 123 -21.97 -10.98 2.17
N ILE A 124 -21.55 -12.20 2.45
CA ILE A 124 -20.38 -12.85 1.86
C ILE A 124 -20.79 -14.22 1.34
N SER A 125 -20.18 -14.67 0.26
CA SER A 125 -20.46 -15.97 -0.36
C SER A 125 -19.47 -17.05 0.07
N ASP A 126 -18.25 -16.65 0.46
CA ASP A 126 -17.20 -17.56 0.89
C ASP A 126 -17.63 -18.45 2.06
N THR A 127 -17.50 -19.76 1.87
CA THR A 127 -17.98 -20.76 2.83
C THR A 127 -17.12 -20.82 4.09
N TYR A 128 -15.82 -20.57 3.97
CA TYR A 128 -14.92 -20.57 5.11
C TYR A 128 -15.19 -19.34 5.99
N LEU A 129 -15.30 -18.15 5.40
CA LEU A 129 -15.62 -16.93 6.14
C LEU A 129 -17.00 -17.03 6.83
N ASN A 130 -18.00 -17.62 6.17
CA ASN A 130 -19.32 -17.87 6.77
C ASN A 130 -19.31 -18.92 7.90
N SER A 131 -18.26 -19.75 8.00
CA SER A 131 -18.09 -20.70 9.10
C SER A 131 -17.59 -20.05 10.39
N ILE A 132 -16.99 -18.85 10.30
CA ILE A 132 -16.54 -18.07 11.46
C ILE A 132 -17.76 -17.51 12.20
N SER A 133 -17.77 -17.64 13.53
CA SER A 133 -18.90 -17.17 14.34
C SER A 133 -19.10 -15.65 14.22
N ALA A 134 -20.34 -15.20 14.38
CA ALA A 134 -20.68 -13.77 14.31
C ALA A 134 -19.89 -12.94 15.34
N ASP A 135 -19.72 -13.46 16.56
CA ASP A 135 -18.94 -12.79 17.61
C ASP A 135 -17.46 -12.67 17.22
N LYS A 136 -16.89 -13.71 16.62
CA LYS A 136 -15.49 -13.67 16.16
C LYS A 136 -15.31 -12.72 14.97
N ARG A 137 -16.25 -12.71 14.01
CA ARG A 137 -16.25 -11.73 12.91
C ARG A 137 -16.30 -10.30 13.44
N LYS A 138 -17.14 -10.05 14.45
CA LYS A 138 -17.23 -8.74 15.10
C LYS A 138 -15.91 -8.34 15.76
N GLU A 139 -15.29 -9.24 16.52
CA GLU A 139 -13.98 -9.00 17.15
C GLU A 139 -12.90 -8.68 16.10
N MET A 140 -12.85 -9.43 14.99
CA MET A 140 -11.90 -9.21 13.90
C MET A 140 -12.14 -7.87 13.20
N SER A 141 -13.40 -7.50 12.95
CA SER A 141 -13.79 -6.22 12.36
C SER A 141 -13.39 -5.03 13.25
N GLU A 142 -13.65 -5.13 14.56
CA GLU A 142 -13.25 -4.10 15.54
C GLU A 142 -11.72 -3.98 15.65
N ALA A 143 -11.00 -5.10 15.65
CA ALA A 143 -9.53 -5.10 15.68
C ALA A 143 -8.92 -4.50 14.40
N LEU A 144 -9.51 -4.79 13.24
CA LEU A 144 -9.10 -4.19 11.96
C LEU A 144 -9.28 -2.67 12.00
N HIS A 145 -10.47 -2.17 12.33
CA HIS A 145 -10.74 -0.73 12.33
C HIS A 145 -9.78 0.02 13.25
N LYS A 146 -9.57 -0.51 14.46
CA LYS A 146 -8.58 0.07 15.37
C LYS A 146 -7.16 0.10 14.78
N SER A 147 -6.73 -0.99 14.15
CA SER A 147 -5.38 -1.08 13.56
C SER A 147 -5.22 -0.13 12.37
N ILE A 148 -6.29 0.08 11.59
CA ILE A 148 -6.34 1.10 10.52
C ILE A 148 -6.23 2.50 11.12
N ASP A 149 -7.03 2.83 12.15
CA ASP A 149 -6.98 4.15 12.80
C ASP A 149 -5.58 4.47 13.37
N ASP A 150 -4.93 3.47 13.98
CA ASP A 150 -3.56 3.58 14.49
C ASP A 150 -2.56 3.84 13.35
N LEU A 151 -2.72 3.16 12.21
CA LEU A 151 -1.89 3.34 11.02
C LEU A 151 -2.11 4.72 10.35
N GLU A 152 -3.37 5.14 10.20
CA GLU A 152 -3.74 6.44 9.65
C GLU A 152 -3.13 7.59 10.47
N SER A 153 -3.20 7.49 11.80
CA SER A 153 -2.66 8.49 12.71
C SER A 153 -1.15 8.71 12.56
N LEU A 154 -0.41 7.72 12.06
CA LEU A 154 1.02 7.81 11.77
C LEU A 154 1.28 8.44 10.40
N THR A 155 0.50 8.06 9.38
CA THR A 155 0.69 8.54 8.00
C THR A 155 0.17 9.94 7.78
N ASP A 156 -0.92 10.33 8.42
CA ASP A 156 -1.53 11.66 8.27
C ASP A 156 -0.53 12.79 8.48
N LYS A 157 0.24 12.72 9.57
CA LYS A 157 1.27 13.72 9.91
C LYS A 157 2.44 13.81 8.93
N ARG A 158 2.63 12.79 8.09
CA ARG A 158 3.78 12.65 7.19
C ARG A 158 3.42 12.87 5.73
N TRP A 159 2.26 12.36 5.31
CA TRP A 159 1.88 12.25 3.91
C TRP A 159 0.70 13.13 3.53
N ALA A 160 0.00 13.76 4.48
CA ALA A 160 -1.07 14.71 4.15
C ALA A 160 -0.57 15.86 3.26
N TYR A 161 -1.47 16.51 2.54
CA TYR A 161 -1.11 17.58 1.59
C TYR A 161 -0.50 18.81 2.27
N ASP A 162 -0.80 19.06 3.55
CA ASP A 162 -0.21 20.13 4.34
C ASP A 162 1.11 19.73 5.04
N ALA A 163 1.55 18.47 4.88
CA ALA A 163 2.84 18.02 5.34
C ALA A 163 3.98 18.52 4.43
N LYS A 164 5.23 18.37 4.91
CA LYS A 164 6.43 18.84 4.19
C LYS A 164 6.55 18.22 2.80
N ASP A 165 6.89 19.05 1.82
CA ASP A 165 6.99 18.68 0.40
C ASP A 165 5.71 18.03 -0.12
N ASP A 166 4.56 18.59 0.30
CA ASP A 166 3.22 18.09 0.02
C ASP A 166 3.07 16.61 0.37
N GLY A 167 3.71 16.15 1.47
CA GLY A 167 3.68 14.76 1.92
C GLY A 167 4.59 13.79 1.17
N TRP A 168 5.45 14.26 0.27
CA TRP A 168 6.36 13.43 -0.54
C TRP A 168 7.80 13.37 -0.03
N SER A 169 8.07 13.93 1.15
CA SER A 169 9.42 13.98 1.74
C SER A 169 10.13 12.62 1.75
N ASP A 170 9.43 11.54 2.07
CA ASP A 170 10.04 10.20 2.17
C ASP A 170 10.52 9.67 0.81
N VAL A 171 9.76 9.93 -0.27
CA VAL A 171 10.15 9.56 -1.64
C VAL A 171 11.31 10.42 -2.12
N ILE A 172 11.28 11.72 -1.82
CA ILE A 172 12.37 12.65 -2.18
C ILE A 172 13.67 12.23 -1.50
N ASN A 173 13.62 11.91 -0.20
CA ASN A 173 14.78 11.43 0.55
C ASN A 173 15.29 10.10 -0.01
N PHE A 174 14.39 9.16 -0.32
CA PHE A 174 14.76 7.88 -0.94
C PHE A 174 15.51 8.07 -2.25
N ILE A 175 15.04 8.96 -3.13
CA ILE A 175 15.71 9.30 -4.40
C ILE A 175 17.08 9.93 -4.14
N GLY A 176 17.17 10.90 -3.21
CA GLY A 176 18.41 11.61 -2.91
C GLY A 176 19.53 10.73 -2.36
N GLU A 177 19.20 9.58 -1.75
CA GLU A 177 20.20 8.59 -1.32
C GLU A 177 20.77 7.74 -2.47
N LYS A 178 20.18 7.86 -3.68
CA LYS A 178 20.55 7.06 -4.86
C LYS A 178 21.26 7.86 -5.94
N GLU A 179 21.34 9.18 -5.81
CA GLU A 179 22.20 10.06 -6.61
C GLU A 179 23.69 9.75 -6.37
#